data_AF-A0A2W6T4X3-F1
#
_entry.id   AF-A0A2W6T4X3-F1
#
_cell.length_a   1.000
_cell.length_b   1.000
_cell.length_c   1.000
_cell.angle_alpha   90.00
_cell.angle_beta   90.00
_cell.angle_gamma   90.00
#
_symmetry.space_group_name_H-M   'P 1'
#
loop_
_entity.id
_entity.type
_entity.pdbx_description
1 polymer ?
#
loop_
_entity_poly.entity_id
_entity_poly.type
_entity_poly.pdbx_seq_one_letter_code
_entity_poly.pdbx_strand_id
1 'polypeptide(L)'
;MAVAIRLSRGGAKKRPYYRIVVADSRSPRDGNYLEQIGTYNPLLAKDDTNRVKLNEDRARYWLGVGAQPTDRVHRFLDAAGVLERAARNNPKKAEPGEKAKERAEERAAKAAEAEEAAKAAEEEANAPAEEAATKDAAPVDEAAAEETPAAEEVPAEEQAEG
;
A
#
# COMPACT_ATOMS: atom_id res chain seq x y z
N MET A 1 -26.05 0.44 -31.87
CA MET A 1 -26.57 -0.92 -32.07
C MET A 1 -25.62 -1.87 -31.36
N ALA A 2 -25.72 -1.95 -30.03
CA ALA A 2 -24.85 -2.79 -29.23
C ALA A 2 -25.71 -3.50 -28.19
N VAL A 3 -25.67 -4.83 -28.19
CA VAL A 3 -26.24 -5.64 -27.12
C VAL A 3 -25.30 -5.53 -25.93
N ALA A 4 -25.84 -5.19 -24.77
CA ALA A 4 -25.08 -5.01 -23.54
C ALA A 4 -25.51 -6.02 -22.48
N ILE A 5 -24.54 -6.56 -21.75
CA ILE A 5 -24.77 -7.34 -20.54
C ILE A 5 -24.69 -6.38 -19.35
N ARG A 6 -25.83 -6.08 -18.75
CA ARG A 6 -25.97 -5.01 -17.74
C ARG A 6 -26.78 -5.46 -16.53
N LEU A 7 -26.69 -4.67 -15.46
CA LEU A 7 -27.50 -4.84 -14.27
C LEU A 7 -28.80 -4.06 -14.40
N SER A 8 -29.93 -4.76 -14.31
CA SER A 8 -31.24 -4.15 -14.09
C SER A 8 -31.54 -4.18 -12.60
N ARG A 9 -32.08 -3.08 -12.05
CA ARG A 9 -32.44 -2.99 -10.64
C ARG A 9 -33.87 -3.46 -10.45
N GLY A 10 -34.04 -4.35 -9.50
CA GLY A 10 -35.32 -4.67 -8.86
C GLY A 10 -35.21 -4.53 -7.35
N GLY A 11 -36.11 -5.21 -6.66
CA GLY A 11 -36.23 -5.17 -5.21
C GLY A 11 -37.05 -3.99 -4.71
N ALA A 12 -37.11 -3.85 -3.39
CA ALA A 12 -37.89 -2.82 -2.72
C ALA A 12 -37.02 -1.61 -2.34
N LYS A 13 -37.65 -0.54 -1.86
CA LYS A 13 -36.96 0.61 -1.26
C LYS A 13 -36.00 0.12 -0.16
N LYS A 14 -34.76 0.61 -0.17
CA LYS A 14 -33.66 0.22 0.74
C LYS A 14 -33.24 -1.27 0.68
N ARG A 15 -33.78 -2.07 -0.25
CA ARG A 15 -33.41 -3.48 -0.46
C ARG A 15 -33.14 -3.75 -1.94
N PRO A 16 -31.98 -3.33 -2.48
CA PRO A 16 -31.65 -3.50 -3.89
C PRO A 16 -31.42 -4.99 -4.21
N TYR A 17 -31.97 -5.42 -5.35
CA TYR A 17 -31.68 -6.71 -5.95
C TYR A 17 -31.43 -6.48 -7.44
N TYR A 18 -30.39 -7.08 -8.01
CA TYR A 18 -30.05 -6.87 -9.41
C TYR A 18 -30.22 -8.15 -10.23
N ARG A 19 -30.72 -7.98 -11.45
CA ARG A 19 -30.76 -9.03 -12.48
C ARG A 19 -29.64 -8.75 -13.46
N ILE A 20 -28.87 -9.78 -13.82
CA ILE A 20 -27.89 -9.70 -14.89
C ILE A 20 -28.63 -10.03 -16.19
N VAL A 21 -28.84 -9.02 -17.02
CA VAL A 21 -29.68 -9.11 -18.21
C VAL A 21 -28.91 -8.71 -19.46
N VAL A 22 -29.29 -9.33 -20.58
CA VAL A 22 -28.85 -8.98 -21.92
C VAL A 22 -29.92 -8.13 -22.56
N ALA A 23 -29.58 -6.90 -22.98
CA ALA A 23 -30.54 -5.97 -23.57
C ALA A 23 -29.85 -5.06 -24.61
N ASP A 24 -30.63 -4.44 -25.50
CA ASP A 24 -30.11 -3.35 -26.35
C ASP A 24 -29.65 -2.18 -25.46
N SER A 25 -28.52 -1.58 -25.80
CA SER A 25 -27.93 -0.47 -25.06
C SER A 25 -28.88 0.73 -24.89
N ARG A 26 -29.81 0.95 -25.83
CA ARG A 26 -30.76 2.07 -25.85
C ARG A 26 -32.00 1.80 -24.98
N SER A 27 -32.26 0.56 -24.60
CA SER A 27 -33.43 0.22 -23.79
C SER A 27 -33.31 0.83 -22.38
N PRO A 28 -34.42 1.24 -21.73
CA PRO A 28 -34.39 1.73 -20.34
C PRO A 28 -33.76 0.71 -19.38
N ARG A 29 -33.14 1.17 -18.28
CA ARG A 29 -32.39 0.30 -17.34
C ARG A 29 -33.22 -0.91 -16.85
N ASP A 30 -34.46 -0.66 -16.47
CA ASP A 30 -35.38 -1.66 -15.89
C ASP A 30 -36.52 -2.03 -16.84
N GLY A 31 -36.35 -1.76 -18.14
CA GLY A 31 -37.32 -2.11 -19.18
C GLY A 31 -37.16 -3.54 -19.68
N ASN A 32 -37.68 -3.77 -20.89
CA ASN A 32 -37.57 -5.05 -21.57
C ASN A 32 -36.11 -5.44 -21.84
N TYR A 33 -35.83 -6.72 -21.72
CA TYR A 33 -34.54 -7.34 -22.00
C TYR A 33 -34.76 -8.58 -22.87
N LEU A 34 -33.70 -9.05 -23.52
CA LEU A 34 -33.72 -10.23 -24.38
C LEU A 34 -33.70 -11.51 -23.53
N GLU A 35 -32.77 -11.58 -22.58
CA GLU A 35 -32.59 -12.74 -21.71
C GLU A 35 -32.03 -12.33 -20.35
N GLN A 36 -32.48 -13.00 -19.28
CA GLN A 36 -31.87 -12.90 -17.95
C GLN A 36 -30.89 -14.07 -17.78
N ILE A 37 -29.60 -13.77 -17.66
CA ILE A 37 -28.54 -14.78 -17.54
C ILE A 37 -28.05 -14.96 -16.10
N GLY A 38 -28.51 -14.14 -15.15
CA GLY A 38 -28.07 -14.25 -13.77
C GLY A 38 -28.70 -13.25 -12.83
N THR A 39 -28.23 -13.25 -11.58
CA THR A 39 -28.67 -12.36 -10.51
C THR A 39 -27.50 -11.93 -9.62
N TYR A 40 -27.65 -10.77 -8.99
CA TYR A 40 -26.69 -10.21 -8.06
C TYR A 40 -27.41 -9.58 -6.86
N ASN A 41 -27.09 -10.04 -5.65
CA ASN A 41 -27.60 -9.50 -4.41
C ASN A 41 -26.48 -8.86 -3.58
N PRO A 42 -26.34 -7.52 -3.57
CA PRO A 42 -25.26 -6.85 -2.84
C PRO A 42 -25.39 -6.94 -1.32
N LEU A 43 -26.57 -7.32 -0.80
CA LEU A 43 -26.84 -7.40 0.64
C LEU A 43 -26.29 -8.68 1.28
N LEU A 44 -25.94 -9.69 0.46
CA LEU A 44 -25.28 -10.89 0.94
C LEU A 44 -23.78 -10.61 1.17
N ALA A 45 -23.19 -11.37 2.08
CA ALA A 45 -21.75 -11.34 2.37
C ALA A 45 -20.94 -11.66 1.11
N LYS A 46 -19.70 -11.14 1.02
CA LYS A 46 -18.90 -11.25 -0.20
C LYS A 46 -18.63 -12.70 -0.61
N ASP A 47 -18.50 -13.57 0.37
CA ASP A 47 -18.10 -14.97 0.24
C ASP A 47 -19.32 -15.90 0.08
N ASP A 48 -20.53 -15.36 0.08
CA ASP A 48 -21.76 -16.12 -0.15
C ASP A 48 -21.92 -16.45 -1.63
N THR A 49 -21.98 -17.74 -1.97
CA THR A 49 -22.20 -18.23 -3.34
C THR A 49 -23.52 -17.73 -3.95
N ASN A 50 -24.53 -17.43 -3.13
CA ASN A 50 -25.80 -16.89 -3.61
C ASN A 50 -25.75 -15.40 -3.94
N ARG A 51 -24.63 -14.72 -3.62
CA ARG A 51 -24.44 -13.30 -3.92
C ARG A 51 -24.46 -13.03 -5.40
N VAL A 52 -23.83 -13.89 -6.20
CA VAL A 52 -23.82 -13.80 -7.66
C VAL A 52 -24.17 -15.18 -8.20
N LYS A 53 -25.27 -15.27 -8.96
CA LYS A 53 -25.62 -16.48 -9.72
C LYS A 53 -25.57 -16.15 -11.19
N LEU A 54 -24.83 -16.93 -11.96
CA LEU A 54 -24.66 -16.72 -13.39
C LEU A 54 -24.86 -18.05 -14.13
N ASN A 55 -25.57 -18.01 -15.25
CA ASN A 55 -25.54 -19.08 -16.24
C ASN A 55 -24.35 -18.84 -17.17
N GLU A 56 -23.27 -19.59 -16.96
CA GLU A 56 -22.02 -19.42 -17.71
C GLU A 56 -22.16 -19.75 -19.19
N ASP A 57 -22.95 -20.77 -19.55
CA ASP A 57 -23.13 -21.19 -20.95
C ASP A 57 -23.81 -20.10 -21.77
N ARG A 58 -24.85 -19.48 -21.20
CA ARG A 58 -25.53 -18.36 -21.83
C ARG A 58 -24.66 -17.11 -21.86
N ALA A 59 -23.86 -16.88 -20.83
CA ALA A 59 -22.88 -15.79 -20.84
C ALA A 59 -21.86 -15.95 -21.97
N ARG A 60 -21.27 -17.13 -22.14
CA ARG A 60 -20.33 -17.44 -23.24
C ARG A 60 -20.98 -17.24 -24.61
N TYR A 61 -22.21 -17.73 -24.79
CA TYR A 61 -22.97 -17.53 -26.04
C TYR A 61 -23.11 -16.04 -26.38
N TRP A 62 -23.60 -15.22 -25.46
CA TRP A 62 -23.82 -13.80 -25.72
C TRP A 62 -22.53 -13.02 -25.93
N LEU A 63 -21.45 -13.39 -25.23
CA LEU A 63 -20.11 -12.84 -25.49
C LEU A 63 -19.64 -13.19 -26.91
N GLY A 64 -19.87 -14.42 -27.38
CA GLY A 64 -19.55 -14.86 -28.74
C GLY A 64 -20.36 -14.13 -29.83
N VAL A 65 -21.59 -13.74 -29.53
CA VAL A 65 -22.43 -12.89 -30.40
C VAL A 65 -22.00 -11.41 -30.37
N GLY A 66 -21.02 -11.04 -29.52
CA GLY A 66 -20.47 -9.70 -29.44
C GLY A 66 -21.13 -8.80 -28.40
N ALA A 67 -21.92 -9.36 -27.47
CA ALA A 67 -22.51 -8.59 -26.38
C ALA A 67 -21.41 -8.02 -25.46
N GLN A 68 -21.51 -6.74 -25.13
CA GLN A 68 -20.50 -6.04 -24.33
C GLN A 68 -20.91 -5.95 -22.85
N PRO A 69 -20.13 -6.51 -21.91
CA PRO A 69 -20.44 -6.41 -20.49
C PRO A 69 -20.07 -5.04 -19.89
N THR A 70 -20.85 -4.56 -18.92
CA THR A 70 -20.50 -3.38 -18.10
C THR A 70 -19.41 -3.71 -17.06
N ASP A 71 -18.66 -2.73 -16.54
CA ASP A 71 -17.50 -2.99 -15.63
C ASP A 71 -17.85 -3.87 -14.43
N ARG A 72 -19.05 -3.72 -13.84
CA ARG A 72 -19.46 -4.55 -12.71
C ARG A 72 -19.74 -5.99 -13.12
N VAL A 73 -20.41 -6.19 -14.26
CA VAL A 73 -20.67 -7.53 -14.80
C VAL A 73 -19.36 -8.19 -15.24
N HIS A 74 -18.44 -7.42 -15.82
CA HIS A 74 -17.12 -7.91 -16.20
C HIS A 74 -16.38 -8.52 -15.00
N ARG A 75 -16.44 -7.90 -13.81
CA ARG A 75 -15.87 -8.49 -12.57
C ARG A 75 -16.53 -9.81 -12.16
N PHE A 76 -17.82 -9.99 -12.45
CA PHE A 76 -18.52 -11.25 -12.16
C PHE A 76 -18.11 -12.35 -13.15
N LEU A 77 -17.93 -11.98 -14.42
CA LEU A 77 -17.46 -12.90 -15.47
C LEU A 77 -16.00 -13.30 -15.24
N ASP A 78 -15.17 -12.38 -14.78
CA ASP A 78 -13.77 -12.59 -14.40
C ASP A 78 -13.67 -13.56 -13.21
N ALA A 79 -14.45 -13.31 -12.16
CA ALA A 79 -14.54 -14.21 -11.01
C ALA A 79 -15.08 -15.61 -11.36
N ALA A 80 -15.87 -15.73 -12.42
CA ALA A 80 -16.38 -17.00 -12.93
C ALA A 80 -15.45 -17.64 -13.99
N GLY A 81 -14.32 -17.01 -14.35
CA GLY A 81 -13.40 -17.52 -15.37
C GLY A 81 -13.94 -17.50 -16.80
N VAL A 82 -14.99 -16.73 -17.08
CA VAL A 82 -15.63 -16.64 -18.41
C VAL A 82 -14.98 -15.57 -19.28
N LEU A 83 -14.60 -14.44 -18.70
CA LEU A 83 -13.96 -13.32 -19.40
C LEU A 83 -12.95 -12.66 -18.47
N GLU A 84 -11.67 -12.78 -18.81
CA GLU A 84 -10.59 -12.20 -18.01
C GLU A 84 -10.59 -10.68 -18.11
N ARG A 85 -10.57 -10.02 -16.95
CA ARG A 85 -10.46 -8.57 -16.88
C ARG A 85 -9.02 -8.18 -16.59
N ALA A 86 -8.39 -7.52 -17.56
CA ALA A 86 -7.07 -6.92 -17.36
C ALA A 86 -7.03 -6.04 -16.08
N ALA A 87 -6.03 -6.29 -15.24
CA ALA A 87 -5.81 -5.52 -14.04
C ALA A 87 -5.53 -4.06 -14.43
N ARG A 88 -6.29 -3.12 -13.85
CA ARG A 88 -6.01 -1.69 -14.05
C ARG A 88 -4.83 -1.31 -13.16
N ASN A 89 -3.63 -1.26 -13.73
CA ASN A 89 -2.45 -0.71 -13.08
C ASN A 89 -2.25 0.75 -13.53
N ASN A 90 -2.17 1.68 -12.57
CA ASN A 90 -1.72 3.05 -12.84
C ASN A 90 -0.35 3.25 -12.16
N PRO A 91 0.76 3.07 -12.89
CA PRO A 91 2.10 3.12 -12.31
C PRO A 91 2.42 4.50 -11.70
N LYS A 92 1.81 5.57 -12.21
CA LYS A 92 2.00 6.94 -11.73
C LYS A 92 1.19 7.29 -10.48
N LYS A 93 0.37 6.37 -9.95
CA LYS A 93 -0.48 6.66 -8.77
C LYS A 93 0.33 6.88 -7.49
N ALA A 94 1.49 6.23 -7.38
CA ALA A 94 2.37 6.36 -6.23
C ALA A 94 3.37 7.52 -6.36
N GLU A 95 3.45 8.17 -7.53
CA GLU A 95 4.37 9.30 -7.71
C GLU A 95 3.84 10.53 -6.97
N PRO A 96 4.65 11.18 -6.11
CA PRO A 96 4.30 12.46 -5.52
C PRO A 96 4.08 13.50 -6.61
N GLY A 97 3.11 14.41 -6.42
CA GLY A 97 2.91 15.53 -7.34
C GLY A 97 4.15 16.41 -7.44
N GLU A 98 4.27 17.17 -8.53
CA GLU A 98 5.43 18.03 -8.85
C GLU A 98 5.84 18.93 -7.67
N LYS A 99 4.89 19.64 -7.06
CA LYS A 99 5.11 20.47 -5.86
C LYS A 99 5.63 19.71 -4.63
N ALA A 100 5.35 18.41 -4.51
CA ALA A 100 5.86 17.59 -3.43
C ALA A 100 7.30 17.13 -3.71
N LYS A 101 7.66 16.94 -4.98
CA LYS A 101 9.04 16.66 -5.42
C LYS A 101 9.92 17.89 -5.22
N GLU A 102 9.48 19.06 -5.69
CA GLU A 102 10.19 20.34 -5.50
C GLU A 102 10.47 20.63 -4.02
N ARG A 103 9.48 20.44 -3.14
CA ARG A 103 9.67 20.63 -1.69
C ARG A 103 10.58 19.58 -1.04
N ALA A 104 10.62 18.36 -1.57
CA ALA A 104 11.52 17.33 -1.07
C ALA A 104 12.97 17.63 -1.50
N GLU A 105 13.16 18.09 -2.73
CA GLU A 105 14.46 18.51 -3.28
C GLU A 105 14.99 19.75 -2.56
N GLU A 106 14.15 20.78 -2.32
CA GLU A 106 14.54 21.97 -1.55
C GLU A 106 14.93 21.63 -0.11
N ARG A 107 14.17 20.74 0.54
CA ARG A 107 14.51 20.28 1.91
C ARG A 107 15.76 19.42 1.94
N ALA A 108 15.99 18.59 0.93
CA ALA A 108 17.20 17.78 0.81
C ALA A 108 18.44 18.64 0.53
N ALA A 109 18.32 19.66 -0.34
CA ALA A 109 19.38 20.62 -0.61
C ALA A 109 19.76 21.41 0.65
N LYS A 110 18.74 21.92 1.38
CA LYS A 110 18.96 22.64 2.64
C LYS A 110 19.55 21.76 3.75
N ALA A 111 19.19 20.47 3.79
CA ALA A 111 19.77 19.53 4.74
C ALA A 111 21.23 19.19 4.39
N ALA A 112 21.55 19.03 3.10
CA ALA A 112 22.91 18.77 2.64
C ALA A 112 23.84 19.97 2.88
N GLU A 113 23.39 21.20 2.60
CA GLU A 113 24.15 22.42 2.91
C GLU A 113 24.37 22.59 4.42
N ALA A 114 23.36 22.27 5.25
CA ALA A 114 23.49 22.31 6.70
C ALA A 114 24.46 21.24 7.24
N GLU A 115 24.50 20.04 6.64
CA GLU A 115 25.42 18.97 7.01
C GLU A 115 26.86 19.28 6.57
N GLU A 116 27.04 19.88 5.39
CA GLU A 116 28.34 20.30 4.89
C GLU A 116 28.91 21.47 5.71
N ALA A 117 28.07 22.44 6.08
CA ALA A 117 28.44 23.52 6.99
C ALA A 117 28.79 23.01 8.40
N ALA A 118 28.08 21.98 8.91
CA ALA A 118 28.41 21.35 10.18
C ALA A 118 29.75 20.60 10.12
N LYS A 119 30.02 19.85 9.03
CA LYS A 119 31.31 19.17 8.84
C LYS A 119 32.48 20.13 8.68
N ALA A 120 32.31 21.22 7.94
CA ALA A 120 33.33 22.25 7.78
C ALA A 120 33.66 22.95 9.12
N ALA A 121 32.65 23.24 9.94
CA ALA A 121 32.84 23.82 11.27
C ALA A 121 33.53 22.85 12.25
N GLU A 122 33.30 21.54 12.10
CA GLU A 122 33.92 20.49 12.91
C GLU A 122 35.39 20.22 12.47
N GLU A 123 35.69 20.35 11.19
CA GLU A 123 37.05 20.26 10.62
C GLU A 123 37.92 21.49 11.01
N GLU A 124 37.35 22.69 11.02
CA GLU A 124 38.04 23.92 11.45
C GLU A 124 38.29 23.94 12.98
N ALA A 125 37.43 23.30 13.77
CA ALA A 125 37.59 23.16 15.23
C ALA A 125 38.66 22.13 15.65
N ASN A 126 39.02 21.19 14.77
CA ASN A 126 40.02 20.15 15.05
C ASN A 126 41.43 20.49 14.50
N ALA A 127 41.60 21.67 13.87
CA ALA A 127 42.85 22.10 13.25
C ALA A 127 43.93 22.70 14.19
N PRO A 128 43.68 23.19 15.44
CA PRO A 128 44.74 23.71 16.27
C PRO A 128 45.14 22.73 17.39
N ALA A 129 45.66 21.56 17.03
CA ALA A 129 46.33 20.68 17.99
C ALA A 129 47.67 20.09 17.49
N GLU A 130 48.17 20.51 16.32
CA GLU A 130 49.44 20.01 15.77
C GLU A 130 50.58 21.05 15.77
N GLU A 131 50.48 22.13 16.57
CA GLU A 131 51.58 23.09 16.78
C GLU A 131 51.84 23.39 18.27
N ALA A 132 51.71 22.38 19.15
CA ALA A 132 52.13 22.48 20.56
C ALA A 132 52.83 21.20 21.07
N ALA A 133 53.37 20.37 20.17
CA ALA A 133 54.10 19.15 20.53
C ALA A 133 55.54 19.14 19.95
N THR A 134 56.25 20.28 19.99
CA THR A 134 57.68 20.38 19.62
C THR A 134 58.49 21.19 20.64
N LYS A 135 58.36 20.84 21.93
CA LYS A 135 59.32 21.03 23.03
C LYS A 135 58.59 20.50 24.27
N ASP A 136 58.85 19.31 24.75
CA ASP A 136 60.06 19.01 25.51
C ASP A 136 60.23 17.48 25.54
N ALA A 137 61.40 17.00 25.15
CA ALA A 137 61.76 15.60 25.24
C ALA A 137 62.71 15.39 26.42
N ALA A 138 62.23 14.60 27.39
CA ALA A 138 62.96 13.57 28.14
C ALA A 138 63.83 14.01 29.35
N PRO A 139 64.18 13.10 30.30
CA PRO A 139 63.44 11.95 30.88
C PRO A 139 63.71 11.67 32.40
N VAL A 140 63.06 10.62 32.92
CA VAL A 140 63.37 9.76 34.11
C VAL A 140 63.29 10.35 35.53
N ASP A 141 62.39 9.82 36.37
CA ASP A 141 62.78 9.08 37.59
C ASP A 141 61.64 8.18 38.09
N GLU A 142 62.02 7.11 38.78
CA GLU A 142 61.37 5.83 39.00
C GLU A 142 61.23 5.64 40.52
N ALA A 143 60.03 5.37 41.05
CA ALA A 143 59.91 4.70 42.35
C ALA A 143 58.50 4.17 42.61
N ALA A 144 58.45 2.85 42.79
CA ALA A 144 57.32 2.04 43.20
C ALA A 144 57.14 2.03 44.74
N ALA A 145 55.90 1.77 45.18
CA ALA A 145 55.46 1.04 46.39
C ALA A 145 53.95 1.35 46.58
N GLU A 146 53.01 0.52 46.12
CA GLU A 146 52.52 -0.74 46.71
C GLU A 146 51.79 -0.57 48.06
N GLU A 147 50.45 -0.64 48.05
CA GLU A 147 49.65 -1.56 48.87
C GLU A 147 48.13 -1.45 48.51
N THR A 148 47.65 -2.44 47.77
CA THR A 148 46.31 -3.06 47.91
C THR A 148 46.23 -3.81 49.27
N PRO A 149 45.06 -4.16 49.87
CA PRO A 149 43.95 -4.79 49.14
C PRO A 149 42.52 -4.71 49.74
N ALA A 150 41.57 -5.32 49.01
CA ALA A 150 40.40 -6.09 49.48
C ALA A 150 39.31 -5.34 50.27
N ALA A 151 38.01 -5.64 50.18
CA ALA A 151 37.28 -6.82 49.76
C ALA A 151 35.87 -6.33 49.32
N GLU A 152 35.29 -6.85 48.22
CA GLU A 152 34.37 -8.00 48.19
C GLU A 152 32.92 -7.55 48.52
N GLU A 153 32.00 -7.49 47.53
CA GLU A 153 31.12 -8.59 47.08
C GLU A 153 30.03 -8.86 48.16
N VAL A 154 28.74 -9.10 47.94
CA VAL A 154 27.96 -9.82 46.91
C VAL A 154 26.46 -9.42 47.13
N PRO A 155 25.45 -9.97 46.43
CA PRO A 155 24.17 -9.35 46.08
C PRO A 155 23.01 -10.17 46.72
N ALA A 156 21.94 -10.43 45.96
CA ALA A 156 20.82 -11.37 46.18
C ALA A 156 19.65 -10.80 47.01
N GLU A 157 18.46 -10.57 46.41
CA GLU A 157 17.42 -11.52 45.95
C GLU A 157 16.42 -11.85 47.08
N GLU A 158 15.11 -11.64 46.84
CA GLU A 158 13.93 -12.41 47.30
C GLU A 158 12.65 -11.56 47.08
N GLN A 159 11.89 -11.79 46.01
CA GLN A 159 10.69 -12.66 45.86
C GLN A 159 9.37 -12.14 46.46
N ALA A 160 8.35 -12.28 45.61
CA ALA A 160 6.99 -12.74 45.88
C ALA A 160 5.89 -11.83 46.49
N GLU A 161 4.76 -11.91 45.77
CA GLU A 161 3.36 -11.98 46.22
C GLU A 161 2.53 -10.68 46.27
N GLY A 162 1.39 -10.74 45.56
CA GLY A 162 0.35 -9.72 45.46
C GLY A 162 -0.51 -9.88 44.21
#